data_AF-A0A8T4EKZ7-F1
#
_entry.id   AF-A0A8T4EKZ7-F1
#
_cell.length_a   1.000
_cell.length_b   1.000
_cell.length_c   1.000
_cell.angle_alpha   90.00
_cell.angle_beta   90.00
_cell.angle_gamma   90.00
#
_symmetry.space_group_name_H-M   'P 1'
#
loop_
_entity.id
_entity.type
_entity.pdbx_description
1 polymer ?
#
loop_
_entity_poly.entity_id
_entity_poly.type
_entity_poly.pdbx_seq_one_letter_code
_entity_poly.pdbx_strand_id
1 'polypeptide(L)'
;MPLPLSHWKKLYQQYKHQALCIDVEATYWNGPISVIGAYRPKDGEIDYTAYVRGESLTRENLMQAFSKCKLLITFNGMKYDVPEIEKQFPRVLPKNIPVIDLYLIAKQLNLDTGLMVLENTFKILRKKEVEGKKHISTKMWKKYEQKKDKRALNTLIEHNRQDTINLYPLAEKLMGMIK
;
A
#
# COMPACT_ATOMS: atom_id res chain seq x y z
N MET A 1 -20.95 12.78 5.35
CA MET A 1 -20.30 12.61 6.67
C MET A 1 -19.41 11.38 6.58
N PRO A 2 -18.13 11.41 7.02
CA PRO A 2 -17.31 10.21 7.03
C PRO A 2 -17.98 9.12 7.86
N LEU A 3 -17.85 7.86 7.44
CA LEU A 3 -18.38 6.72 8.18
C LEU A 3 -17.70 6.64 9.57
N PRO A 4 -18.42 6.24 10.63
CA PRO A 4 -17.88 6.19 11.97
C PRO A 4 -16.77 5.13 12.10
N LEU A 5 -15.79 5.37 12.98
CA LEU A 5 -14.69 4.42 13.24
C LEU A 5 -15.15 3.00 13.56
N SER A 6 -16.28 2.86 14.27
CA SER A 6 -16.87 1.55 14.59
C SER A 6 -17.32 0.76 13.36
N HIS A 7 -17.72 1.44 12.27
CA HIS A 7 -18.02 0.81 10.99
C HIS A 7 -16.76 0.18 10.38
N TRP A 8 -15.66 0.93 10.33
CA TRP A 8 -14.39 0.46 9.79
C TRP A 8 -13.79 -0.67 10.63
N LYS A 9 -13.87 -0.59 11.96
CA LYS A 9 -13.46 -1.67 12.88
C LYS A 9 -14.21 -2.98 12.58
N LYS A 10 -15.53 -2.92 12.38
CA LYS A 10 -16.35 -4.10 12.03
C LYS A 10 -15.95 -4.71 10.69
N LEU A 11 -15.79 -3.88 9.65
CA LEU A 11 -15.33 -4.35 8.33
C LEU A 11 -13.95 -4.98 8.40
N TYR A 12 -13.02 -4.37 9.15
CA TYR A 12 -11.69 -4.91 9.37
C TYR A 12 -11.76 -6.28 10.05
N GLN A 13 -12.46 -6.41 11.18
CA GLN A 13 -12.61 -7.67 11.89
C GLN A 13 -13.22 -8.78 11.01
N GLN A 14 -14.18 -8.43 10.16
CA GLN A 14 -14.83 -9.36 9.26
C GLN A 14 -13.93 -9.86 8.12
N TYR A 15 -13.05 -9.00 7.60
CA TYR A 15 -12.34 -9.27 6.34
C TYR A 15 -10.81 -9.21 6.43
N LYS A 16 -10.20 -8.99 7.60
CA LYS A 16 -8.74 -8.82 7.73
C LYS A 16 -7.91 -9.99 7.20
N HIS A 17 -8.40 -11.23 7.32
CA HIS A 17 -7.76 -12.43 6.77
C HIS A 17 -7.98 -12.62 5.26
N GLN A 18 -8.79 -11.77 4.64
CA GLN A 18 -9.05 -11.71 3.20
C GLN A 18 -8.68 -10.33 2.64
N ALA A 19 -7.86 -9.59 3.40
CA ALA A 19 -7.40 -8.27 3.03
C ALA A 19 -6.24 -8.36 2.03
N LEU A 20 -6.07 -7.29 1.28
CA LEU A 20 -4.87 -7.02 0.49
C LEU A 20 -4.38 -5.63 0.83
N CYS A 21 -3.18 -5.56 1.40
CA CYS A 21 -2.47 -4.31 1.61
C CYS A 21 -1.81 -3.91 0.29
N ILE A 22 -1.97 -2.65 -0.13
CA ILE A 22 -1.34 -2.13 -1.35
C ILE A 22 -0.69 -0.78 -1.11
N ASP A 23 0.42 -0.56 -1.82
CA ASP A 23 1.12 0.73 -1.94
C ASP A 23 1.59 0.92 -3.39
N VAL A 24 1.59 2.16 -3.87
CA VAL A 24 1.85 2.49 -5.26
C VAL A 24 3.00 3.49 -5.37
N GLU A 25 3.96 3.16 -6.22
CA GLU A 25 5.03 4.07 -6.62
C GLU A 25 4.78 4.59 -8.04
N ALA A 26 5.22 5.82 -8.30
CA ALA A 26 5.09 6.47 -9.59
C ALA A 26 6.44 6.63 -10.29
N THR A 27 6.44 6.73 -11.61
CA THR A 27 7.66 7.01 -12.39
C THR A 27 8.21 8.43 -12.11
N TYR A 28 7.31 9.39 -11.89
CA TYR A 28 7.54 10.76 -11.44
C TYR A 28 6.26 11.28 -10.74
N TRP A 29 6.29 12.50 -10.20
CA TRP A 29 5.11 13.08 -9.54
C TRP A 29 3.90 13.13 -10.48
N ASN A 30 2.78 12.50 -10.09
CA ASN A 30 1.58 12.33 -10.92
C ASN A 30 1.82 11.62 -12.27
N GLY A 31 2.92 10.88 -12.40
CA GLY A 31 3.22 10.07 -13.57
C GLY A 31 2.57 8.68 -13.54
N PRO A 32 2.81 7.88 -14.59
CA PRO A 32 2.39 6.47 -14.62
C PRO A 32 2.89 5.68 -13.40
N ILE A 33 2.17 4.62 -13.03
CA ILE A 33 2.54 3.74 -11.90
C ILE A 33 3.82 2.98 -12.25
N SER A 34 4.89 3.08 -11.47
CA SER A 34 6.13 2.33 -11.67
C SER A 34 6.09 0.95 -11.01
N VAL A 35 5.58 0.86 -9.78
CA VAL A 35 5.47 -0.37 -8.99
C VAL A 35 4.15 -0.37 -8.23
N ILE A 36 3.48 -1.52 -8.16
CA ILE A 36 2.43 -1.80 -7.17
C ILE A 36 2.94 -2.89 -6.24
N GLY A 37 3.04 -2.56 -4.97
CA GLY A 37 3.25 -3.54 -3.90
C GLY A 37 1.92 -4.13 -3.49
N ALA A 38 1.86 -5.44 -3.36
CA ALA A 38 0.68 -6.14 -2.88
C ALA A 38 1.10 -7.15 -1.81
N TYR A 39 0.51 -7.04 -0.62
CA TYR A 39 0.78 -7.94 0.50
C TYR A 39 -0.52 -8.57 0.98
N ARG A 40 -0.54 -9.91 1.01
CA ARG A 40 -1.63 -10.70 1.59
C ARG A 40 -1.24 -11.11 3.01
N PRO A 41 -1.91 -10.57 4.04
CA PRO A 41 -1.63 -10.94 5.42
C PRO A 41 -1.90 -12.42 5.67
N LYS A 42 -0.88 -13.15 6.13
CA LYS A 42 -0.96 -14.57 6.49
C LYS A 42 -0.07 -14.84 7.69
N ASP A 43 -0.53 -15.72 8.57
CA ASP A 43 0.22 -16.05 9.79
C ASP A 43 1.57 -16.71 9.44
N GLY A 44 2.65 -16.15 9.98
CA GLY A 44 4.01 -16.68 9.85
C GLY A 44 4.66 -16.48 8.47
N GLU A 45 4.01 -15.81 7.52
CA GLU A 45 4.50 -15.67 6.15
C GLU A 45 4.31 -14.24 5.61
N ILE A 46 5.33 -13.72 4.92
CA ILE A 46 5.21 -12.45 4.20
C ILE A 46 4.94 -12.75 2.72
N ASP A 47 3.67 -12.87 2.35
CA ASP A 47 3.21 -13.03 0.96
C ASP A 47 3.12 -11.66 0.27
N TYR A 48 4.29 -11.09 -0.05
CA TYR A 48 4.43 -9.83 -0.77
C TYR A 48 4.85 -10.07 -2.22
N THR A 49 4.17 -9.40 -3.14
CA THR A 49 4.50 -9.37 -4.57
C THR A 49 4.65 -7.93 -5.05
N ALA A 50 5.70 -7.66 -5.83
CA ALA A 50 5.90 -6.38 -6.51
C ALA A 50 5.54 -6.52 -8.01
N TYR A 51 4.57 -5.72 -8.46
CA TYR A 51 4.19 -5.62 -9.86
C TYR A 51 4.91 -4.43 -10.50
N VAL A 52 5.91 -4.70 -11.34
CA VAL A 52 6.81 -3.69 -11.89
C VAL A 52 6.44 -3.34 -13.34
N ARG A 53 6.35 -2.04 -13.66
CA ARG A 53 6.07 -1.56 -15.02
C ARG A 53 7.09 -2.11 -16.02
N GLY A 54 6.57 -2.65 -17.13
CA GLY A 54 7.38 -3.26 -18.19
C GLY A 54 7.89 -4.67 -17.86
N GLU A 55 7.53 -5.23 -16.70
CA GLU A 55 7.83 -6.61 -16.32
C GLU A 55 6.52 -7.32 -15.93
N SER A 56 6.09 -7.21 -14.68
CA SER A 56 4.94 -7.93 -14.12
C SER A 56 3.69 -7.09 -13.93
N LEU A 57 3.75 -5.77 -14.09
CA LEU A 57 2.60 -4.87 -13.97
C LEU A 57 1.71 -4.94 -15.23
N THR A 58 0.95 -6.02 -15.31
CA THR A 58 -0.05 -6.27 -16.38
C THR A 58 -1.45 -6.30 -15.78
N ARG A 59 -2.45 -6.05 -16.63
CA ARG A 59 -3.86 -6.10 -16.23
C ARG A 59 -4.22 -7.47 -15.66
N GLU A 60 -3.74 -8.53 -16.30
CA GLU A 60 -4.02 -9.93 -15.96
C GLU A 60 -3.45 -10.28 -14.59
N ASN A 61 -2.19 -9.91 -14.35
CA ASN A 61 -1.53 -10.12 -13.06
C ASN A 61 -2.24 -9.35 -11.94
N LEU A 62 -2.67 -8.11 -12.20
CA LEU A 62 -3.43 -7.34 -11.22
C LEU A 62 -4.82 -7.95 -10.96
N MET A 63 -5.55 -8.39 -11.99
CA MET A 63 -6.84 -9.07 -11.80
C MET A 63 -6.69 -10.33 -10.94
N GLN A 64 -5.62 -11.10 -11.14
CA GLN A 64 -5.31 -12.24 -10.30
C GLN A 64 -4.93 -11.80 -8.86
N ALA A 65 -4.10 -10.76 -8.74
CA ALA A 65 -3.67 -10.19 -7.46
C ALA A 65 -4.83 -9.70 -6.61
N PHE A 66 -5.83 -9.06 -7.21
CA PHE A 66 -7.02 -8.55 -6.52
C PHE A 66 -8.13 -9.60 -6.40
N SER A 67 -8.00 -10.75 -7.07
CA SER A 67 -8.97 -11.82 -6.96
C SER A 67 -9.12 -12.29 -5.51
N LYS A 68 -10.35 -12.60 -5.11
CA LYS A 68 -10.71 -13.07 -3.75
C LYS A 68 -10.43 -12.07 -2.61
N CYS A 69 -9.92 -10.87 -2.91
CA CYS A 69 -9.78 -9.81 -1.92
C CYS A 69 -11.17 -9.28 -1.55
N LYS A 70 -11.46 -9.16 -0.25
CA LYS A 70 -12.70 -8.56 0.26
C LYS A 70 -12.51 -7.22 0.94
N LEU A 71 -11.26 -6.78 1.10
CA LEU A 71 -10.90 -5.56 1.80
C LEU A 71 -9.52 -5.07 1.33
N LEU A 72 -9.45 -3.84 0.84
CA LEU A 72 -8.15 -3.18 0.61
C LEU A 72 -7.73 -2.41 1.85
N ILE A 73 -6.43 -2.44 2.14
CA ILE A 73 -5.80 -1.60 3.15
C ILE A 73 -4.73 -0.76 2.46
N THR A 74 -4.78 0.55 2.65
CA THR A 74 -3.87 1.52 2.02
C THR A 74 -3.43 2.59 3.02
N PHE A 75 -2.44 3.41 2.67
CA PHE A 75 -2.10 4.62 3.42
C PHE A 75 -2.22 5.85 2.52
N ASN A 76 -3.25 6.67 2.73
CA ASN A 76 -3.60 7.79 1.85
C ASN A 76 -3.88 7.34 0.39
N GLY A 77 -4.23 6.07 0.19
CA GLY A 77 -4.47 5.47 -1.12
C GLY A 77 -5.85 5.76 -1.70
N MET A 78 -6.83 6.19 -0.89
CA MET A 78 -8.11 6.66 -1.43
C MET A 78 -7.96 7.95 -2.24
N LYS A 79 -6.92 8.74 -1.93
CA LYS A 79 -6.61 9.98 -2.64
C LYS A 79 -5.79 9.75 -3.91
N TYR A 80 -5.00 8.68 -3.96
CA TYR A 80 -4.02 8.46 -5.02
C TYR A 80 -4.03 7.04 -5.58
N ASP A 81 -3.64 6.04 -4.78
CA ASP A 81 -3.41 4.66 -5.24
C ASP A 81 -4.62 4.06 -5.97
N VAL A 82 -5.79 4.06 -5.33
CA VAL A 82 -7.01 3.47 -5.87
C VAL A 82 -7.45 4.19 -7.16
N PRO A 83 -7.60 5.53 -7.17
CA PRO A 83 -7.89 6.27 -8.41
C PRO A 83 -6.89 6.01 -9.55
N GLU A 84 -5.59 5.97 -9.25
CA GLU A 84 -4.57 5.82 -10.29
C GLU A 84 -4.54 4.38 -10.85
N ILE A 85 -4.78 3.36 -10.01
CA ILE A 85 -4.96 1.97 -10.44
C ILE A 85 -6.20 1.86 -11.34
N GLU A 86 -7.35 2.43 -10.95
CA GLU A 86 -8.57 2.36 -11.77
C GLU A 86 -8.41 3.10 -13.10
N LYS A 87 -7.70 4.22 -13.11
CA LYS A 87 -7.42 5.01 -14.30
C LYS A 87 -6.53 4.27 -15.29
N GLN A 88 -5.43 3.67 -14.81
CA GLN A 88 -4.45 2.98 -15.69
C GLN A 88 -4.86 1.55 -16.01
N PHE A 89 -5.60 0.89 -15.11
CA PHE A 89 -6.05 -0.48 -15.24
C PHE A 89 -7.56 -0.59 -14.92
N PRO A 90 -8.45 -0.11 -15.81
CA PRO A 90 -9.88 -0.05 -15.52
C PRO A 90 -10.47 -1.42 -15.19
N ARG A 91 -11.29 -1.53 -14.14
CA ARG A 91 -11.97 -2.79 -13.72
C ARG A 91 -11.05 -3.92 -13.20
N VAL A 92 -9.79 -3.64 -12.83
CA VAL A 92 -8.97 -4.66 -12.14
C VAL A 92 -9.33 -4.78 -10.65
N LEU A 93 -9.81 -3.69 -10.04
CA LEU A 93 -10.33 -3.71 -8.68
C LEU A 93 -11.76 -4.29 -8.67
N PRO A 94 -12.11 -5.16 -7.71
CA PRO A 94 -13.48 -5.61 -7.53
C PRO A 94 -14.41 -4.43 -7.29
N LYS A 95 -15.58 -4.45 -7.95
CA LYS A 95 -16.58 -3.39 -7.80
C LYS A 95 -17.00 -3.26 -6.34
N ASN A 96 -17.04 -2.03 -5.83
CA ASN A 96 -17.45 -1.70 -4.46
C ASN A 96 -16.60 -2.38 -3.37
N ILE A 97 -15.34 -2.73 -3.66
CA ILE A 97 -14.45 -3.26 -2.64
C ILE A 97 -14.27 -2.22 -1.51
N PRO A 98 -14.50 -2.58 -0.24
CA PRO A 98 -14.20 -1.69 0.87
C PRO A 98 -12.70 -1.37 0.91
N VAL A 99 -12.38 -0.09 1.12
CA VAL A 99 -11.01 0.39 1.27
C VAL A 99 -10.86 1.03 2.64
N ILE A 100 -10.01 0.45 3.47
CA ILE A 100 -9.56 1.09 4.71
C ILE A 100 -8.31 1.90 4.38
N ASP A 101 -8.46 3.21 4.41
CA ASP A 101 -7.35 4.15 4.31
C ASP A 101 -6.85 4.50 5.71
N LEU A 102 -5.68 3.99 6.07
CA LEU A 102 -5.10 4.15 7.41
C LEU A 102 -4.74 5.59 7.73
N TYR A 103 -4.48 6.45 6.72
CA TYR A 103 -4.28 7.87 6.95
C TYR A 103 -5.58 8.51 7.45
N LEU A 104 -6.73 8.17 6.85
CA LEU A 104 -8.03 8.68 7.27
C LEU A 104 -8.43 8.16 8.66
N ILE A 105 -8.15 6.87 8.94
CA ILE A 105 -8.39 6.29 10.28
C ILE A 105 -7.51 6.97 11.34
N ALA A 106 -6.21 7.11 11.08
CA ALA A 106 -5.28 7.78 11.98
C ALA A 106 -5.71 9.23 12.25
N LYS A 107 -6.11 9.97 11.21
CA LYS A 107 -6.64 11.33 11.33
C LYS A 107 -7.88 11.41 12.24
N GLN A 108 -8.84 10.49 12.11
CA GLN A 108 -10.00 10.42 12.99
C GLN A 108 -9.65 10.07 14.45
N LEU A 109 -8.51 9.41 14.66
CA LEU A 109 -7.94 9.11 15.97
C LEU A 109 -7.01 10.23 16.51
N ASN A 110 -6.96 11.40 15.85
CA ASN A 110 -6.07 12.53 16.16
C ASN A 110 -4.57 12.22 16.00
N LEU A 111 -4.22 11.32 15.07
CA LEU A 111 -2.86 10.96 14.68
C LEU A 111 -2.58 11.38 13.23
N ASP A 112 -2.79 12.66 12.89
CA ASP A 112 -2.60 13.21 11.54
C ASP A 112 -1.12 13.40 11.21
N THR A 113 -0.45 12.30 10.86
CA THR A 113 0.98 12.28 10.51
C THR A 113 1.28 11.22 9.43
N GLY A 114 2.52 11.18 8.95
CA GLY A 114 2.94 10.26 7.90
C GLY A 114 3.13 8.82 8.38
N LEU A 115 3.13 7.88 7.43
CA LEU A 115 3.27 6.43 7.68
C LEU A 115 4.46 6.10 8.59
N MET A 116 5.65 6.61 8.26
CA MET A 116 6.87 6.36 9.04
C MET A 116 6.77 6.83 10.50
N VAL A 117 6.10 7.96 10.75
CA VAL A 117 5.94 8.48 12.12
C VAL A 117 5.00 7.57 12.90
N LEU A 118 3.92 7.07 12.28
CA LEU A 118 3.01 6.12 12.91
C LEU A 118 3.69 4.78 13.19
N GLU A 119 4.45 4.25 12.23
CA GLU A 119 5.19 3.00 12.42
C GLU A 119 6.17 3.10 13.59
N ASN A 120 6.94 4.20 13.66
CA ASN A 120 7.84 4.47 14.78
C ASN A 120 7.08 4.58 16.11
N THR A 121 5.95 5.30 16.11
CA THR A 121 5.09 5.46 17.29
C THR A 121 4.58 4.11 17.81
N PHE A 122 4.21 3.20 16.91
CA PHE A 122 3.71 1.88 17.24
C PHE A 122 4.79 0.78 17.27
N LYS A 123 6.07 1.15 17.16
CA LYS A 123 7.23 0.24 17.16
C LYS A 123 7.14 -0.85 16.08
N ILE A 124 6.62 -0.51 14.91
CA ILE A 124 6.60 -1.37 13.72
C ILE A 124 7.95 -1.22 13.03
N LEU A 125 8.71 -2.31 12.99
CA LEU A 125 10.10 -2.29 12.55
C LEU A 125 10.20 -2.24 11.01
N ARG A 126 11.16 -1.45 10.51
CA ARG A 126 11.62 -1.50 9.12
C ARG A 126 12.99 -2.20 9.04
N LYS A 127 13.22 -2.98 7.98
CA LYS A 127 14.49 -3.70 7.78
C LYS A 127 15.68 -2.76 7.57
N LYS A 128 15.44 -1.56 7.03
CA LYS A 128 16.43 -0.50 6.85
C LYS A 128 15.71 0.83 6.68
N GLU A 129 16.23 1.90 7.27
CA GLU A 129 15.83 3.25 6.87
C GLU A 129 16.33 3.50 5.44
N VAL A 130 15.48 3.22 4.46
CA VAL A 130 15.60 3.91 3.18
C VAL A 130 15.09 5.31 3.49
N GLU A 131 15.98 6.31 3.50
CA GLU A 131 15.63 7.70 3.85
C GLU A 131 14.29 8.08 3.22
N GLY A 132 13.32 8.42 4.08
CA GLY A 132 11.90 8.69 3.78
C GLY A 132 11.64 9.96 2.97
N LYS A 133 12.46 10.21 1.93
CA LYS A 133 12.23 11.30 1.00
C LYS A 133 11.45 10.72 -0.17
N LYS A 134 10.22 11.22 -0.38
CA LYS A 134 9.36 10.93 -1.55
C LYS A 134 10.08 11.04 -2.92
N HIS A 135 11.19 11.79 -2.97
CA HIS A 135 12.07 11.89 -4.13
C HIS A 135 12.92 10.65 -4.40
N ILE A 136 13.09 9.74 -3.44
CA ILE A 136 13.95 8.57 -3.60
C ILE A 136 13.33 7.56 -4.56
N SER A 137 12.03 7.30 -4.45
CA SER A 137 11.34 6.31 -5.29
C SER A 137 11.38 6.70 -6.77
N THR A 138 11.01 7.95 -7.09
CA THR A 138 11.09 8.50 -8.45
C THR A 138 12.52 8.57 -8.99
N LYS A 139 13.51 8.91 -8.14
CA LYS A 139 14.94 8.88 -8.50
C LYS A 139 15.43 7.47 -8.80
N MET A 140 15.01 6.47 -8.02
CA MET A 140 15.38 5.06 -8.24
C MET A 140 14.74 4.53 -9.52
N TRP A 141 13.45 4.84 -9.77
CA TRP A 141 12.81 4.51 -11.04
C TRP A 141 13.57 5.10 -12.23
N LYS A 142 13.86 6.41 -12.19
CA LYS A 142 14.58 7.09 -13.28
C LYS A 142 15.94 6.46 -13.56
N LYS A 143 16.70 6.09 -12.51
CA LYS A 143 17.96 5.36 -12.67
C LYS A 143 17.77 4.01 -13.35
N TYR A 144 16.77 3.24 -12.92
CA TYR A 144 16.45 1.95 -13.52
C TYR A 144 16.07 2.11 -15.00
N GLU A 145 15.16 3.03 -15.31
CA GLU A 145 14.64 3.24 -16.66
C GLU A 145 15.75 3.66 -17.64
N GLN A 146 16.59 4.62 -17.23
CA GLN A 146 17.63 5.22 -18.08
C GLN A 146 18.88 4.35 -18.21
N LYS A 147 19.28 3.65 -17.14
CA LYS A 147 20.56 2.92 -17.08
C LYS A 147 20.42 1.41 -16.94
N LYS A 148 19.19 0.89 -16.93
CA LYS A 148 18.88 -0.51 -16.59
C LYS A 148 19.48 -0.94 -15.24
N ASP A 149 19.58 0.00 -14.31
CA ASP A 149 20.18 -0.21 -12.99
C ASP A 149 19.25 -1.06 -12.11
N LYS A 150 19.47 -2.38 -12.10
CA LYS A 150 18.70 -3.34 -11.29
C LYS A 150 18.88 -3.13 -9.78
N ARG A 151 19.99 -2.54 -9.32
CA ARG A 151 20.16 -2.22 -7.90
C ARG A 151 19.22 -1.09 -7.47
N ALA A 152 19.05 -0.08 -8.33
CA ALA A 152 18.07 0.97 -8.12
C ALA A 152 16.64 0.42 -8.05
N LEU A 153 16.27 -0.49 -8.98
CA LEU A 153 14.97 -1.15 -8.95
C LEU A 153 14.77 -1.97 -7.67
N ASN A 154 15.76 -2.77 -7.25
CA ASN A 154 15.67 -3.55 -6.01
C ASN A 154 15.51 -2.66 -4.77
N THR A 155 16.15 -1.48 -4.77
CA THR A 155 15.99 -0.49 -3.69
C THR A 155 14.57 0.09 -3.66
N LEU A 156 14.01 0.41 -4.83
CA LEU A 156 12.62 0.87 -4.96
C LEU A 156 11.63 -0.21 -4.48
N ILE A 157 11.83 -1.46 -4.91
CA ILE A 157 10.98 -2.59 -4.51
C ILE A 157 11.06 -2.83 -3.00
N GLU A 158 12.24 -2.72 -2.39
CA GLU A 158 12.37 -2.87 -0.93
C GLU A 158 11.70 -1.72 -0.18
N HIS A 159 11.79 -0.48 -0.69
CA HIS A 159 11.05 0.66 -0.11
C HIS A 159 9.53 0.41 -0.12
N ASN A 160 8.98 0.14 -1.31
CA ASN A 160 7.56 -0.17 -1.49
C ASN A 160 7.13 -1.41 -0.68
N ARG A 161 8.00 -2.42 -0.57
CA ARG A 161 7.76 -3.59 0.28
C ARG A 161 7.58 -3.20 1.73
N GLN A 162 8.45 -2.38 2.30
CA GLN A 162 8.34 -1.94 3.70
C GLN A 162 7.05 -1.14 3.92
N ASP A 163 6.73 -0.21 3.01
CA ASP A 163 5.49 0.57 3.07
C ASP A 163 4.25 -0.34 3.02
N THR A 164 4.25 -1.34 2.12
CA THR A 164 3.10 -2.25 1.92
C THR A 164 2.91 -3.24 3.08
N ILE A 165 3.97 -3.93 3.52
CA ILE A 165 3.84 -5.00 4.53
C ILE A 165 3.46 -4.45 5.90
N ASN A 166 3.87 -3.21 6.20
CA ASN A 166 3.61 -2.55 7.47
C ASN A 166 2.18 -2.01 7.61
N LEU A 167 1.43 -1.92 6.51
CA LEU A 167 0.02 -1.51 6.56
C LEU A 167 -0.81 -2.44 7.44
N TYR A 168 -0.58 -3.74 7.38
CA TYR A 168 -1.36 -4.69 8.17
C TYR A 168 -1.14 -4.57 9.69
N PRO A 169 0.11 -4.60 10.22
CA PRO A 169 0.33 -4.39 11.65
C PRO A 169 -0.09 -2.99 12.09
N LEU A 170 0.03 -1.96 11.24
CA LEU A 170 -0.50 -0.63 11.55
C LEU A 170 -2.03 -0.65 11.65
N ALA A 171 -2.72 -1.35 10.76
CA ALA A 171 -4.16 -1.55 10.83
C ALA A 171 -4.56 -2.25 12.14
N GLU A 172 -3.87 -3.32 12.55
CA GLU A 172 -4.12 -3.99 13.85
C GLU A 172 -4.01 -2.99 15.03
N LYS A 173 -2.98 -2.13 15.03
CA LYS A 173 -2.79 -1.12 16.08
C LYS A 173 -3.91 -0.08 16.10
N LEU A 174 -4.20 0.53 14.95
CA LEU A 174 -5.22 1.59 14.86
C LEU A 174 -6.62 1.06 15.15
N MET A 175 -6.98 -0.12 14.63
CA MET A 175 -8.28 -0.73 14.89
C MET A 175 -8.45 -1.16 16.34
N GLY A 176 -7.36 -1.53 17.02
CA GLY A 176 -7.33 -1.82 18.45
C GLY A 176 -7.55 -0.58 19.35
N MET A 177 -7.29 0.64 18.84
CA MET A 177 -7.54 1.88 19.58
C MET A 177 -9.01 2.33 19.55
N ILE A 178 -9.77 1.88 18.56
CA ILE A 178 -11.19 2.21 18.42
C ILE A 178 -11.94 1.44 19.52
N LYS A 179 -12.76 2.12 20.33
CA LYS A 179 -13.60 1.48 21.34
C LYS A 179 -14.75 0.72 20.66
#